data_AF-A0AAU9VTK9-F1
#
_entry.id   AF-A0AAU9VTK9-F1
#
_cell.length_a   1.000
_cell.length_b   1.000
_cell.length_c   1.000
_cell.angle_alpha   90.00
_cell.angle_beta   90.00
_cell.angle_gamma   90.00
#
_symmetry.space_group_name_H-M   'P 1'
#
loop_
_entity.id
_entity.type
_entity.pdbx_description
1 polymer ?
#
loop_
_entity_poly.entity_id
_entity_poly.type
_entity_poly.pdbx_seq_one_letter_code
_entity_poly.pdbx_strand_id
1 'polypeptide(L)'
;MIDLESMVKALRLAWLKRIFNANDGTWKRYLQHQLKTFGGLFFLNCNYDVNDYKITSQFYRELLLWWSQFRETFATDLNRTNNIWNDKEIRIDKKPIYYKKYFDSGITYIHDLRLDLNINDSFS
;
A
#
# COMPACT_ATOMS: atom_id res chain seq x y z
N MET A 1 22.38 -20.68 -16.37
CA MET A 1 21.83 -19.62 -17.24
C MET A 1 20.97 -18.76 -16.34
N ILE A 2 21.36 -17.51 -16.06
CA ILE A 2 20.52 -16.63 -15.24
C ILE A 2 19.24 -16.40 -16.02
N ASP A 3 18.13 -16.77 -15.40
CA ASP A 3 16.79 -16.55 -15.93
C ASP A 3 16.55 -15.03 -16.09
N LEU A 4 16.29 -14.59 -17.32
CA LEU A 4 16.11 -13.18 -17.67
C LEU A 4 15.01 -12.53 -16.82
N GLU A 5 13.95 -13.30 -16.51
CA GLU A 5 12.85 -12.86 -15.67
C GLU A 5 13.32 -12.57 -14.24
N SER A 6 14.13 -13.46 -13.66
CA SER A 6 14.77 -13.26 -12.36
C SER A 6 15.67 -12.02 -12.32
N MET A 7 16.40 -11.73 -13.40
CA MET A 7 17.22 -10.51 -13.51
C MET A 7 16.36 -9.23 -13.53
N VAL A 8 15.25 -9.24 -14.28
CA VAL A 8 14.29 -8.13 -14.32
C VAL A 8 13.64 -7.92 -12.95
N LYS A 9 13.25 -9.00 -12.24
CA LYS A 9 12.72 -8.93 -10.87
C LYS A 9 13.73 -8.31 -9.91
N ALA A 10 15.00 -8.72 -9.97
CA ALA A 10 16.06 -8.17 -9.13
C ALA A 10 16.29 -6.66 -9.38
N LEU A 11 16.27 -6.22 -10.65
CA LEU A 11 16.41 -4.80 -10.99
C LEU A 11 15.24 -3.97 -10.45
N ARG A 12 14.01 -4.48 -10.56
CA ARG A 12 12.80 -3.83 -10.03
C ARG A 12 12.84 -3.72 -8.49
N LEU A 13 13.30 -4.76 -7.80
CA LEU A 13 13.54 -4.73 -6.35
C LEU A 13 14.58 -3.69 -5.95
N ALA A 14 15.71 -3.65 -6.66
CA ALA A 14 16.76 -2.66 -6.42
C ALA A 14 16.21 -1.23 -6.59
N TRP A 15 15.28 -1.03 -7.53
CA TRP A 15 14.58 0.24 -7.73
C TRP A 15 13.59 0.57 -6.60
N LEU A 16 12.77 -0.39 -6.16
CA LEU A 16 11.87 -0.21 -5.02
C LEU A 16 12.60 0.14 -3.73
N LYS A 17 13.77 -0.48 -3.48
CA LYS A 17 14.62 -0.12 -2.35
C LYS A 17 14.98 1.37 -2.36
N ARG A 18 15.15 1.98 -3.54
CA ARG A 18 15.42 3.43 -3.66
C ARG A 18 14.24 4.30 -3.25
N ILE A 19 12.99 3.82 -3.35
CA ILE A 19 11.82 4.58 -2.90
C ILE A 19 11.89 4.81 -1.38
N PHE A 20 12.34 3.81 -0.63
CA PHE A 20 12.43 3.88 0.82
C PHE A 20 13.73 4.54 1.33
N ASN A 21 14.70 4.82 0.45
CA ASN A 21 15.91 5.56 0.82
C ASN A 21 15.61 7.03 1.15
N ALA A 22 16.49 7.68 1.92
CA ALA A 22 16.35 9.09 2.32
C ALA A 22 16.47 10.10 1.17
N ASN A 23 16.94 9.68 -0.01
CA ASN A 23 17.02 10.56 -1.18
C ASN A 23 15.61 11.04 -1.60
N ASP A 24 15.48 12.33 -1.86
CA ASP A 24 14.24 13.00 -2.24
C ASP A 24 14.28 13.50 -3.69
N GLY A 25 14.61 12.58 -4.59
CA GLY A 25 14.66 12.87 -6.03
C GLY A 25 13.29 13.20 -6.62
N THR A 26 13.27 13.99 -7.70
CA THR A 26 12.03 14.44 -8.38
C THR A 26 11.08 13.30 -8.75
N TRP A 27 11.62 12.16 -9.15
CA TRP A 27 10.83 10.96 -9.47
C TRP A 27 10.05 10.43 -8.24
N LYS A 28 10.69 10.43 -7.06
CA LYS A 28 10.05 10.00 -5.81
C LYS A 28 8.98 10.99 -5.36
N ARG A 29 9.26 12.30 -5.47
CA ARG A 29 8.27 13.36 -5.20
C ARG A 29 7.06 13.25 -6.12
N TYR A 30 7.27 12.92 -7.39
CA TYR A 30 6.19 12.71 -8.33
C TYR A 30 5.32 11.49 -7.95
N LEU A 31 5.93 10.36 -7.59
CA LEU A 31 5.21 9.20 -7.07
C LEU A 31 4.41 9.54 -5.81
N GLN A 32 5.03 10.25 -4.85
CA GLN A 32 4.37 10.72 -3.64
C GLN A 32 3.19 11.65 -3.95
N HIS A 33 3.33 12.53 -4.94
CA HIS A 33 2.25 13.41 -5.38
C HIS A 33 1.08 12.61 -5.95
N GLN A 34 1.34 11.62 -6.80
CA GLN A 34 0.31 10.73 -7.35
C GLN A 34 -0.42 9.94 -6.26
N LEU A 35 0.29 9.49 -5.22
CA LEU A 35 -0.27 8.68 -4.14
C LEU A 35 -0.81 9.51 -2.97
N LYS A 36 -0.66 10.84 -2.99
CA LYS A 36 -0.97 11.71 -1.84
C LYS A 36 -2.42 11.56 -1.34
N THR A 37 -3.36 11.37 -2.25
CA THR A 37 -4.78 11.18 -1.94
C THR A 37 -5.08 9.83 -1.30
N PHE A 38 -4.14 8.89 -1.36
CA PHE A 38 -4.28 7.50 -0.87
C PHE A 38 -3.32 7.19 0.29
N GLY A 39 -2.70 8.20 0.90
CA GLY A 39 -1.74 8.01 2.00
C GLY A 39 -0.27 8.14 1.62
N GLY A 40 0.04 8.58 0.40
CA GLY A 40 1.41 8.78 -0.04
C GLY A 40 2.19 7.46 -0.10
N LEU A 41 3.39 7.42 0.47
CA LEU A 41 4.19 6.19 0.47
C LEU A 41 3.60 5.07 1.34
N PHE A 42 2.74 5.39 2.32
CA PHE A 42 2.05 4.38 3.12
C PHE A 42 1.24 3.41 2.25
N PHE A 43 0.70 3.90 1.12
CA PHE A 43 0.00 3.10 0.12
C PHE A 43 0.78 1.84 -0.31
N LEU A 44 2.11 1.90 -0.35
CA LEU A 44 2.96 0.77 -0.73
C LEU A 44 2.92 -0.40 0.28
N ASN A 45 2.37 -0.18 1.47
CA ASN A 45 2.19 -1.20 2.51
C ASN A 45 0.76 -1.78 2.51
N CYS A 46 -0.17 -1.18 1.77
CA CYS A 46 -1.56 -1.61 1.68
C CYS A 46 -1.74 -2.78 0.70
N ASN A 47 -2.73 -3.64 0.95
CA ASN A 47 -3.15 -4.71 0.05
C ASN A 47 -4.04 -4.20 -1.10
N TYR A 48 -3.56 -3.23 -1.87
CA TYR A 48 -4.34 -2.59 -2.93
C TYR A 48 -4.47 -3.43 -4.20
N ASP A 49 -5.53 -3.17 -4.97
CA ASP A 49 -5.63 -3.51 -6.39
C ASP A 49 -5.33 -2.26 -7.23
N VAL A 50 -4.32 -2.36 -8.12
CA VAL A 50 -3.89 -1.25 -8.99
C VAL A 50 -5.01 -0.78 -9.91
N ASN A 51 -5.96 -1.66 -10.26
CA ASN A 51 -7.05 -1.32 -11.17
C ASN A 51 -8.07 -0.35 -10.57
N ASP A 52 -8.11 -0.23 -9.23
CA ASP A 52 -8.98 0.75 -8.57
C ASP A 52 -8.46 2.20 -8.70
N TYR A 53 -7.20 2.38 -9.12
CA TYR A 53 -6.51 3.67 -9.10
C TYR A 53 -6.11 4.13 -10.50
N LYS A 54 -6.44 5.38 -10.84
CA LYS A 54 -6.03 6.01 -12.10
C LYS A 54 -4.63 6.61 -11.96
N ILE A 55 -3.61 5.80 -12.23
CA ILE A 55 -2.22 6.27 -12.27
C ILE A 55 -1.85 6.70 -13.69
N THR A 56 -1.48 7.97 -13.84
CA THR A 56 -1.24 8.58 -15.16
C THR A 56 0.04 8.07 -15.84
N SER A 57 1.03 7.65 -15.06
CA SER A 57 2.29 7.13 -15.58
C SER A 57 2.23 5.61 -15.69
N GLN A 58 2.45 5.10 -16.90
CA GLN A 58 2.56 3.67 -17.14
C GLN A 58 3.66 3.02 -16.27
N PHE A 59 4.81 3.70 -16.15
CA PHE A 59 5.91 3.22 -15.32
C PHE A 59 5.50 2.98 -13.87
N TYR A 60 4.85 3.95 -13.21
CA TYR A 60 4.42 3.78 -11.82
C TYR A 60 3.29 2.77 -11.68
N ARG A 61 2.39 2.69 -12.67
CA ARG A 61 1.34 1.65 -12.68
C ARG A 61 1.95 0.25 -12.72
N GLU A 62 2.88 0.00 -13.62
CA GLU A 62 3.59 -1.28 -13.72
C GLU A 62 4.42 -1.58 -12.48
N LEU A 63 5.06 -0.57 -11.90
CA LEU A 63 5.81 -0.70 -10.66
C LEU A 63 4.93 -1.16 -9.50
N LEU A 64 3.75 -0.53 -9.32
CA LEU A 64 2.81 -0.88 -8.25
C LEU A 64 2.18 -2.25 -8.47
N LEU A 65 1.90 -2.61 -9.73
CA LEU A 65 1.34 -3.93 -10.08
C LEU A 65 2.35 -5.01 -9.73
N TRP A 66 3.60 -4.82 -10.17
CA TRP A 66 4.69 -5.74 -9.86
C TRP A 66 4.92 -5.83 -8.35
N TRP A 67 4.89 -4.71 -7.63
CA TRP A 67 5.05 -4.70 -6.18
C TRP A 67 3.95 -5.47 -5.47
N SER A 68 2.69 -5.31 -5.89
CA SER A 68 1.55 -6.06 -5.34
C SER A 68 1.70 -7.57 -5.56
N GLN A 69 2.01 -7.98 -6.79
CA GLN A 69 2.26 -9.39 -7.15
C GLN A 69 3.44 -9.98 -6.36
N PHE A 70 4.52 -9.22 -6.22
CA PHE A 70 5.69 -9.63 -5.43
C PHE A 70 5.28 -9.89 -3.97
N ARG A 71 4.61 -8.94 -3.32
CA ARG A 71 4.16 -9.12 -1.94
C ARG A 71 3.22 -10.33 -1.80
N GLU A 72 2.31 -10.54 -2.74
CA GLU A 72 1.38 -11.69 -2.71
C GLU A 72 2.12 -13.03 -2.87
N THR A 73 3.13 -13.10 -3.74
CA THR A 73 3.95 -14.31 -3.95
C THR A 73 4.75 -14.69 -2.70
N PHE A 74 5.19 -13.70 -1.92
CA PHE A 74 6.03 -13.89 -0.73
C PHE A 74 5.28 -13.62 0.58
N ALA A 75 3.96 -13.45 0.54
CA ALA A 75 3.16 -13.25 1.73
C ALA A 75 3.03 -14.58 2.49
N THR A 76 3.43 -14.57 3.75
CA THR A 76 2.95 -15.54 4.74
C THR A 76 1.62 -15.04 5.34
N ASP A 77 0.81 -15.92 5.94
CA ASP A 77 -0.45 -15.51 6.58
C ASP A 77 -0.25 -14.43 7.66
N LEU A 78 0.92 -14.40 8.30
CA LEU A 78 1.34 -13.35 9.24
C LEU A 78 1.68 -12.00 8.60
N ASN A 79 1.99 -11.98 7.30
CA ASN A 79 2.40 -10.79 6.55
C ASN A 79 1.22 -10.11 5.83
N ARG A 80 0.02 -10.68 5.84
CA ARG A 80 -1.17 -9.98 5.38
C ARG A 80 -1.39 -8.80 6.32
N THR A 81 -1.06 -7.61 5.83
CA THR A 81 -1.19 -6.38 6.61
C THR A 81 -2.67 -6.20 6.95
N ASN A 82 -3.04 -6.39 8.22
CA ASN A 82 -4.37 -6.11 8.79
C ASN A 82 -4.74 -4.61 8.76
N ASN A 83 -4.19 -3.88 7.80
CA ASN A 83 -4.39 -2.47 7.61
C ASN A 83 -5.76 -2.26 6.94
N ILE A 84 -6.48 -1.22 7.36
CA ILE A 84 -7.85 -0.98 6.88
C ILE A 84 -7.86 -0.28 5.51
N TRP A 85 -6.80 0.46 5.22
CA TRP A 85 -6.79 1.48 4.19
C TRP A 85 -6.34 0.93 2.84
N ASN A 86 -7.01 1.32 1.77
CA ASN A 86 -6.70 0.90 0.40
C ASN A 86 -6.58 -0.64 0.25
N ASP A 87 -7.29 -1.39 1.09
CA ASP A 87 -7.29 -2.84 1.02
C ASP A 87 -8.28 -3.32 -0.05
N LYS A 88 -7.86 -4.27 -0.88
CA LYS A 88 -8.71 -4.86 -1.92
C LYS A 88 -9.86 -5.68 -1.34
N GLU A 89 -9.78 -6.11 -0.09
CA GLU A 89 -10.79 -6.90 0.62
C GLU A 89 -11.69 -6.03 1.51
N ILE A 90 -11.21 -4.87 1.99
CA ILE A 90 -11.98 -3.94 2.83
C ILE A 90 -12.49 -2.77 1.98
N ARG A 91 -13.76 -2.85 1.59
CA ARG A 91 -14.39 -1.90 0.67
C ARG A 91 -15.73 -1.40 1.19
N ILE A 92 -16.04 -0.13 0.93
CA ILE A 92 -17.38 0.45 1.10
C ILE A 92 -17.93 0.72 -0.31
N ASP A 93 -19.13 0.21 -0.61
CA ASP A 93 -19.75 0.31 -1.94
C ASP A 93 -18.81 -0.13 -3.08
N LYS A 94 -18.05 -1.21 -2.85
CA LYS A 94 -17.04 -1.78 -3.76
C LYS A 94 -15.85 -0.86 -4.07
N LYS A 95 -15.71 0.26 -3.38
CA LYS A 95 -14.58 1.19 -3.53
C LYS A 95 -13.58 1.02 -2.38
N PRO A 96 -12.27 1.12 -2.66
CA PRO A 96 -11.28 1.17 -1.61
C PRO A 96 -11.42 2.45 -0.79
N ILE A 97 -11.04 2.39 0.48
CA ILE A 97 -11.23 3.48 1.44
C ILE A 97 -9.89 4.04 1.92
N TYR A 98 -9.82 5.35 2.05
CA TYR A 98 -8.73 6.04 2.73
C TYR A 98 -9.27 7.32 3.36
N TYR A 99 -9.32 7.35 4.70
CA TYR A 99 -9.75 8.54 5.43
C TYR A 99 -8.59 9.16 6.16
N LYS A 100 -8.02 10.21 5.56
CA LYS A 100 -6.86 10.93 6.08
C LYS A 100 -7.01 11.32 7.56
N LYS A 101 -8.18 11.83 7.98
CA LYS A 101 -8.40 12.25 9.38
C LYS A 101 -8.23 11.10 10.38
N TYR A 102 -8.73 9.91 10.05
CA TYR A 102 -8.64 8.73 10.92
C TYR A 102 -7.20 8.20 10.94
N PHE A 103 -6.56 8.14 9.78
CA PHE A 103 -5.16 7.75 9.65
C PHE A 103 -4.23 8.69 10.44
N ASP A 104 -4.41 10.01 10.31
CA ASP A 104 -3.64 11.02 11.06
C ASP A 104 -3.90 10.95 12.58
N SER A 105 -5.04 10.36 13.00
CA SER A 105 -5.38 10.11 14.41
C SER A 105 -4.83 8.77 14.93
N GLY A 106 -4.07 8.03 14.10
CA GLY A 106 -3.41 6.77 14.48
C GLY A 106 -4.17 5.50 14.12
N ILE A 107 -5.40 5.59 13.60
CA ILE A 107 -6.22 4.42 13.25
C ILE A 107 -5.71 3.83 11.94
N THR A 108 -5.07 2.67 12.00
CA THR A 108 -4.40 2.05 10.85
C THR A 108 -4.83 0.60 10.63
N TYR A 109 -5.05 -0.14 11.70
CA TYR A 109 -5.33 -1.57 11.69
C TYR A 109 -6.76 -1.88 12.15
N ILE A 110 -7.30 -3.02 11.72
CA ILE A 110 -8.68 -3.44 12.06
C ILE A 110 -8.93 -3.41 13.57
N HIS A 111 -7.95 -3.82 14.39
CA HIS A 111 -8.08 -3.82 15.85
C HIS A 111 -8.15 -2.41 16.46
N ASP A 112 -7.68 -1.37 15.76
CA ASP A 112 -7.81 0.02 16.22
C ASP A 112 -9.27 0.49 16.20
N LEU A 113 -10.14 -0.18 15.44
CA LEU A 113 -11.58 0.12 15.40
C LEU A 113 -12.32 -0.35 16.65
N ARG A 114 -11.70 -1.20 17.49
CA ARG A 114 -12.26 -1.69 18.76
C ARG A 114 -13.71 -2.18 18.65
N LEU A 115 -14.04 -2.86 17.54
CA LEU A 115 -15.39 -3.37 17.27
C LEU A 115 -15.82 -4.47 18.26
N ASP A 116 -14.85 -5.04 18.97
CA ASP A 116 -15.01 -6.04 20.02
C ASP A 116 -15.39 -5.43 21.38
N LEU A 117 -15.20 -4.13 21.58
CA LEU A 117 -15.58 -3.47 22.83
C LEU A 117 -17.08 -3.16 22.84
N ASN A 118 -17.72 -3.48 23.96
CA ASN A 118 -19.08 -3.03 24.22
C ASN A 118 -19.07 -1.50 24.43
N ILE A 119 -20.17 -0.82 24.08
CA ILE A 119 -20.26 0.66 24.12
C ILE A 119 -19.87 1.24 25.50
N ASN A 120 -20.06 0.46 26.57
CA ASN A 120 -19.75 0.87 27.94
C ASN A 120 -18.24 0.84 28.26
N ASP A 121 -17.46 -0.02 27.58
CA ASP A 121 -16.02 -0.19 27.83
C ASP A 121 -15.16 0.73 26.95
N SER A 122 -15.77 1.41 25.97
CA SER A 122 -15.07 2.23 24.97
C SER A 122 -14.68 3.62 25.48
N PHE A 123 -15.29 4.10 26.57
CA PHE A 123 -15.11 5.45 27.14
C PHE A 123 -14.34 5.46 28.48
N SER A 124 -13.80 4.31 28.90
CA SER A 124 -13.02 4.18 30.15
C SER A 124 -11.55 4.50 29.94
#